data_AF-H8I8D1-F1
#
_entry.id   AF-H8I8D1-F1
#
_cell.length_a   1.000
_cell.length_b   1.000
_cell.length_c   1.000
_cell.angle_alpha   90.00
_cell.angle_beta   90.00
_cell.angle_gamma   90.00
#
_symmetry.space_group_name_H-M   'P 1'
#
loop_
_entity.id
_entity.type
_entity.pdbx_description
1 polymer ?
#
loop_
_entity_poly.entity_id
_entity_poly.type
_entity_poly.pdbx_seq_one_letter_code
_entity_poly.pdbx_strand_id
1 'polypeptide(L)' 'MKVELVVDGNRIPLNRFVQKILGSGVAGMVETLDSVETPWRIIELKVEKGEEDA' A
#
# COMPACT_ATOMS: atom_id res chain seq x y z
N MET A 1 -9.03 -4.80 6.69
CA MET A 1 -8.48 -3.97 5.60
C MET A 1 -8.59 -4.73 4.30
N LYS A 2 -8.88 -4.04 3.19
CA LYS A 2 -8.91 -4.61 1.84
C LYS A 2 -7.86 -3.87 1.01
N VAL A 3 -6.96 -4.61 0.37
CA VAL A 3 -5.91 -4.03 -0.50
C VAL A 3 -6.27 -4.29 -1.94
N GLU A 4 -6.19 -3.26 -2.78
CA GLU A 4 -6.26 -3.36 -4.24
C GLU A 4 -4.86 -3.12 -4.79
N LEU A 5 -4.35 -4.04 -5.62
CA LEU A 5 -3.07 -3.89 -6.31
C LEU A 5 -3.34 -3.73 -7.81
N VAL A 6 -2.79 -2.65 -8.37
CA VAL A 6 -2.81 -2.38 -9.81
C VAL A 6 -1.36 -2.28 -10.27
N VAL A 7 -0.98 -3.09 -11.27
CA VAL A 7 0.35 -3.08 -11.89
C VAL A 7 0.16 -2.80 -13.37
N ASP A 8 0.74 -1.70 -13.86
CA ASP A 8 0.63 -1.26 -15.26
C ASP A 8 -0.83 -1.21 -15.76
N GLY A 9 -1.74 -0.71 -14.92
CA GLY A 9 -3.18 -0.64 -15.22
C GLY A 9 -3.96 -1.95 -15.01
N ASN A 10 -3.28 -3.06 -14.70
CA ASN A 10 -3.91 -4.37 -14.50
C ASN A 10 -4.18 -4.64 -13.02
N ARG A 11 -5.44 -4.94 -12.68
CA ARG A 11 -5.83 -5.37 -11.33
C ARG A 11 -5.29 -6.78 -11.04
N ILE A 12 -4.46 -6.91 -10.02
CA ILE A 12 -3.85 -8.17 -9.63
C ILE A 12 -4.62 -8.77 -8.44
N PRO A 13 -5.21 -9.97 -8.57
CA PRO A 13 -5.88 -10.64 -7.45
C PRO A 13 -4.89 -10.98 -6.34
N LEU A 14 -5.16 -10.49 -5.13
CA LEU A 14 -4.36 -10.79 -3.96
C LEU A 14 -4.96 -11.93 -3.16
N ASN A 15 -4.14 -12.93 -2.84
CA ASN A 15 -4.54 -13.99 -1.91
C ASN A 15 -4.61 -13.48 -0.45
N ARG A 16 -5.18 -14.31 0.43
CA ARG A 16 -5.37 -13.95 1.86
C ARG A 16 -4.07 -13.60 2.57
N PHE A 17 -2.98 -14.29 2.28
CA PHE A 17 -1.68 -14.05 2.89
C PHE A 17 -1.15 -12.67 2.49
N VAL A 18 -1.11 -12.37 1.19
CA VAL A 18 -0.59 -11.09 0.67
C VAL A 18 -1.44 -9.91 1.11
N GLN A 19 -2.77 -10.04 1.12
CA GLN A 19 -3.66 -8.99 1.66
C GLN A 19 -3.36 -8.64 3.11
N LYS A 20 -3.07 -9.66 3.94
CA LYS A 20 -2.74 -9.43 5.36
C LYS A 20 -1.40 -8.70 5.49
N ILE A 21 -0.36 -9.17 4.80
CA ILE A 21 0.99 -8.59 4.91
C ILE A 21 1.00 -7.15 4.40
N LEU A 22 0.47 -6.89 3.20
CA LEU A 22 0.44 -5.53 2.64
C LEU A 22 -0.43 -4.60 3.47
N GLY A 23 -1.64 -5.02 3.85
CA GLY A 23 -2.54 -4.20 4.63
C GLY A 23 -1.95 -3.80 5.98
N SER A 24 -1.46 -4.78 6.74
CA SER A 24 -0.85 -4.51 8.05
C SER A 24 0.45 -3.72 7.95
N GLY A 25 1.30 -4.02 6.95
CA GLY A 25 2.55 -3.29 6.73
C GLY A 25 2.31 -1.82 6.39
N VAL A 26 1.42 -1.54 5.42
CA VAL A 26 1.10 -0.17 5.01
C VAL A 26 0.42 0.61 6.14
N ALA A 27 -0.54 0.01 6.86
CA ALA A 27 -1.15 0.65 8.03
C ALA A 27 -0.11 1.02 9.09
N GLY A 28 0.76 0.06 9.46
CA GLY A 28 1.79 0.29 10.46
C GLY A 28 2.75 1.41 10.05
N MET A 29 3.19 1.43 8.79
CA MET A 29 4.03 2.54 8.28
C MET A 29 3.33 3.89 8.37
N VAL A 30 2.06 3.97 7.94
CA VAL A 30 1.29 5.22 7.96
C VAL A 30 1.03 5.72 9.38
N GLU A 31 0.75 4.83 10.33
CA GLU A 31 0.52 5.18 11.74
C GLU A 31 1.77 5.71 12.45
N THR A 32 2.97 5.45 11.93
CA THR A 32 4.22 6.04 12.46
C THR A 32 4.51 7.46 11.96
N LEU A 33 3.75 7.96 10.99
CA LEU A 33 3.97 9.30 10.43
C LEU A 33 3.25 10.35 11.28
N ASP A 34 4.01 11.23 11.94
CA ASP A 34 3.48 12.29 12.81
C ASP A 34 2.48 13.23 12.12
N SER A 35 2.56 13.35 10.78
CA SER A 35 1.69 14.21 9.98
C SER A 35 0.37 13.55 9.55
N VAL A 36 0.12 12.29 9.93
CA VAL A 36 -1.10 11.56 9.55
C VAL A 36 -2.05 11.47 10.75
N GLU A 37 -3.22 12.08 10.63
CA GLU A 37 -4.27 11.95 11.63
C GLU A 37 -4.90 10.54 11.60
N THR A 38 -5.16 10.01 12.80
CA THR A 38 -5.87 8.74 12.99
C THR A 38 -7.23 9.00 13.67
N PRO A 39 -8.28 8.22 13.33
CA PRO A 39 -8.30 7.11 12.37
C PRO A 39 -8.41 7.60 10.92
N TRP A 40 -7.71 6.94 10.00
CA TRP A 40 -7.85 7.17 8.57
C TRP A 40 -8.89 6.21 7.96
N ARG A 41 -9.53 6.63 6.85
CA ARG A 41 -10.53 5.82 6.13
C ARG A 41 -9.92 5.00 4.99
N ILE A 42 -8.99 5.60 4.23
CA ILE A 42 -8.36 5.03 3.03
C ILE A 42 -6.90 5.51 2.99
N ILE A 43 -5.98 4.61 2.63
CA ILE A 43 -4.59 4.94 2.31
C ILE A 43 -4.41 4.70 0.81
N GLU A 44 -3.91 5.70 0.09
CA GLU A 44 -3.51 5.57 -1.32
C GLU A 44 -2.00 5.70 -1.42
N LEU A 45 -1.34 4.67 -1.96
CA LEU A 45 0.11 4.62 -2.14
C LEU A 45 0.41 4.37 -3.62
N LYS A 46 1.18 5.28 -4.23
CA LYS A 46 1.71 5.09 -5.59
C LYS A 46 3.19 4.72 -5.49
N VAL A 47 3.56 3.63 -6.14
CA VAL A 47 4.96 3.20 -6.26
C VAL A 47 5.31 3.27 -7.73
N GLU A 48 6.36 4.03 -8.05
CA GLU A 48 6.91 4.11 -9.40
C GLU A 48 8.27 3.41 -9.38
N LYS A 49 8.58 2.67 -10.46
CA LYS A 49 9.93 2.17 -10.63
C LYS A 49 10.81 3.39 -10.91
N GLY A 50 11.73 3.70 -10.00
CA GLY A 50 12.76 4.70 -10.29
C GLY A 50 13.57 4.25 -11.51
N GLU A 51 14.01 5.20 -12.33
CA GLU A 51 15.17 4.96 -13.19
C GLU A 51 16.31 4.59 -12.23
N GLU A 52 16.71 3.32 -12.20
CA GLU A 52 18.03 2.97 -11.68
C GLU A 52 19.01 3.74 -12.55
N ASP A 53 19.70 4.73 -11.96
CA ASP A 53 20.82 5.42 -12.60
C ASP A 53 21.72 4.38 -13.28
N ALA A 54 21.66 4.35 -14.60
CA ALA A 54 22.51 3.50 -15.46
C ALA A 54 23.93 4.06 -15.53
#